data_AF-A0A7J3WMX1-F1
#
_entry.id   AF-A0A7J3WMX1-F1
#
_cell.length_a   1.000
_cell.length_b   1.000
_cell.length_c   1.000
_cell.angle_alpha   90.00
_cell.angle_beta   90.00
_cell.angle_gamma   90.00
#
_symmetry.space_group_name_H-M   'P 1'
#
loop_
_entity.id
_entity.type
_entity.pdbx_description
1 polymer ?
#
loop_
_entity_poly.entity_id
_entity_poly.type
_entity_poly.pdbx_seq_one_letter_code
_entity_poly.pdbx_strand_id
1 'polypeptide(L)'
;MAGCPVPGLAAVSSFAQSMLNGGPIRYRAVIQHANVLHKIYKYIALNPWNMHKVGMGVDFDPVHKGHIHLIKEGKKVGDVFAYINEDYTAHHTPPFLTFEARREICEVLGVEAIPVRGLHYRLPLSYTVPIRIDMMARDGMTDIVDAAASKMSHDRIMEVSRWFAERGMLMGIPRSWEDRNLIRWVAANELHAITHKKRMGYHITPTYKIDNETVSGRYIRRAILETGRLTAPVRHLLPKESQEVIEHELKEGNIPLKRNMDTLLHVVNTFSVSKLLKIANINVAAAEEIAMGRPYEDEETLHYPLRRAGYQHVLTNLAISCLENKVSRKEVAQLIDNYTKKNVTPKDQRIDSMTDRAFFVARASQTVDAVTADAIYRSGIDQFWDGKFDEVAYLSGADEATIGKLYAMLPFEAPPSELVAGVSLKRYETKHISQRTVCDITSYGGELYAEFRIPNNVIKGKMRLPAKEVTFVRYLLDSQLVPVNATPLWKDCVLHVRITYGLTT
;
A
#
# COMPACT_ATOMS: atom_id res chain seq x y z
N MET A 1 -7.88 -5.47 -49.26
CA MET A 1 -8.32 -6.51 -50.22
C MET A 1 -7.06 -6.97 -50.97
N ALA A 2 -6.63 -8.22 -51.03
CA ALA A 2 -7.26 -9.52 -50.79
C ALA A 2 -6.28 -10.45 -50.03
N GLY A 3 -6.85 -11.41 -49.30
CA GLY A 3 -6.17 -12.24 -48.31
C GLY A 3 -5.30 -13.36 -48.87
N CYS A 4 -4.34 -13.78 -48.03
CA CYS A 4 -3.57 -15.00 -48.18
C CYS A 4 -4.45 -16.21 -47.80
N PRO A 5 -4.51 -17.29 -48.61
CA PRO A 5 -5.37 -18.43 -48.33
C PRO A 5 -4.74 -19.34 -47.27
N VAL A 6 -5.50 -19.68 -46.24
CA VAL A 6 -5.16 -20.76 -45.31
C VAL A 6 -5.37 -22.10 -46.05
N PRO A 7 -4.34 -22.94 -46.20
CA PRO A 7 -4.49 -24.25 -46.83
C PRO A 7 -5.29 -25.15 -45.88
N GLY A 8 -6.53 -25.49 -46.25
CA GLY A 8 -7.32 -26.46 -45.49
C GLY A 8 -8.83 -26.33 -45.64
N LEU A 9 -9.37 -25.12 -45.78
CA LEU A 9 -10.83 -24.96 -45.84
C LEU A 9 -11.46 -25.50 -47.13
N ALA A 10 -10.77 -25.39 -48.26
CA ALA A 10 -11.26 -25.96 -49.54
C ALA A 10 -11.29 -27.50 -49.53
N ALA A 11 -10.45 -28.16 -48.72
CA ALA A 11 -10.42 -29.61 -48.62
C ALA A 11 -11.61 -30.16 -47.82
N VAL A 12 -12.09 -29.42 -46.82
CA VAL A 12 -13.20 -29.83 -45.94
C VAL A 12 -14.53 -29.89 -46.70
N SER A 13 -14.80 -28.95 -47.63
CA SER A 13 -16.04 -28.99 -48.41
C SER A 13 -16.07 -30.16 -49.40
N SER A 14 -14.93 -30.49 -50.03
CA SER A 14 -14.82 -31.63 -50.95
C SER A 14 -14.99 -32.99 -50.25
N PHE A 15 -14.57 -33.10 -48.98
CA PHE A 15 -14.70 -34.32 -48.18
C PHE A 15 -16.15 -34.56 -47.72
N ALA A 16 -16.86 -33.51 -47.32
CA ALA A 16 -18.29 -33.58 -47.01
C ALA A 16 -19.12 -33.99 -48.24
N GLN A 17 -18.77 -33.49 -49.43
CA GLN A 17 -19.39 -33.88 -50.70
C GLN A 17 -19.13 -35.37 -51.05
N SER A 18 -17.93 -35.88 -50.74
CA SER A 18 -17.56 -37.28 -50.95
C SER A 18 -18.26 -38.24 -49.99
N MET A 19 -18.56 -37.81 -48.76
CA MET A 19 -19.30 -38.60 -47.76
C MET A 19 -20.77 -38.78 -48.13
N LEU A 20 -21.38 -37.77 -48.79
CA LEU A 20 -22.77 -37.82 -49.25
C LEU A 20 -22.97 -38.71 -50.50
N ASN A 21 -21.92 -38.94 -51.29
CA ASN A 21 -21.99 -39.66 -52.57
C ASN A 21 -21.60 -41.15 -52.51
N GLY A 22 -21.56 -41.78 -51.32
CA GLY A 22 -21.55 -43.24 -51.19
C GLY A 22 -20.32 -44.00 -51.75
N GLY A 23 -19.19 -43.32 -51.96
CA GLY A 23 -17.96 -43.97 -52.44
C GLY A 23 -17.22 -44.76 -51.34
N PRO A 24 -16.46 -45.82 -51.68
CA PRO A 24 -15.75 -46.64 -50.71
C PRO A 24 -14.65 -45.82 -50.01
N ILE A 25 -14.90 -45.49 -48.74
CA ILE A 25 -13.99 -44.71 -47.91
C ILE A 25 -12.72 -45.52 -47.69
N ARG A 26 -11.60 -45.06 -48.29
CA ARG A 26 -10.27 -45.65 -48.05
C ARG A 26 -9.92 -45.49 -46.56
N TYR A 27 -9.99 -46.60 -45.82
CA TYR A 27 -9.72 -46.73 -44.38
C TYR A 27 -8.44 -46.00 -43.91
N ARG A 28 -7.40 -45.90 -44.76
CA ARG A 28 -6.16 -45.15 -44.45
C ARG A 28 -6.37 -43.64 -44.26
N ALA A 29 -7.27 -43.00 -45.01
CA ALA A 29 -7.50 -41.56 -44.92
C ALA A 29 -8.23 -41.19 -43.61
N VAL A 30 -9.20 -42.02 -43.19
CA VAL A 30 -9.93 -41.87 -41.92
C VAL A 30 -8.99 -42.05 -40.73
N ILE A 31 -8.10 -43.05 -40.77
CA ILE A 31 -7.14 -43.29 -39.68
C ILE A 31 -6.08 -42.18 -39.58
N GLN A 32 -5.61 -41.62 -40.71
CA GLN A 32 -4.71 -40.47 -40.68
C GLN A 32 -5.39 -39.22 -40.10
N HIS A 33 -6.63 -38.94 -40.47
CA HIS A 33 -7.38 -37.79 -39.94
C HIS A 33 -7.77 -37.98 -38.47
N ALA A 34 -8.14 -39.19 -38.06
CA ALA A 34 -8.40 -39.53 -36.66
C ALA A 34 -7.14 -39.42 -35.79
N ASN A 35 -5.96 -39.77 -36.31
CA ASN A 35 -4.69 -39.58 -35.59
C ASN A 35 -4.28 -38.11 -35.48
N VAL A 36 -4.57 -37.27 -36.48
CA VAL A 36 -4.35 -35.83 -36.40
C VAL A 36 -5.33 -35.21 -35.40
N LEU A 37 -6.62 -35.55 -35.48
CA LEU A 37 -7.62 -35.13 -34.50
C LEU A 37 -7.30 -35.63 -33.09
N HIS A 38 -6.84 -36.86 -32.92
CA HIS A 38 -6.43 -37.41 -31.62
C HIS A 38 -5.15 -36.75 -31.10
N LYS A 39 -4.20 -36.37 -31.97
CA LYS A 39 -3.04 -35.56 -31.58
C LYS A 39 -3.41 -34.13 -31.20
N ILE A 40 -4.34 -33.50 -31.91
CA ILE A 40 -4.88 -32.18 -31.59
C ILE A 40 -5.70 -32.25 -30.29
N TYR A 41 -6.51 -33.29 -30.11
CA TYR A 41 -7.29 -33.51 -28.90
C TYR A 41 -6.40 -33.88 -27.72
N LYS A 42 -5.33 -34.68 -27.90
CA LYS A 42 -4.29 -34.84 -26.88
C LYS A 42 -3.54 -33.55 -26.62
N TYR A 43 -3.23 -32.75 -27.65
CA TYR A 43 -2.56 -31.46 -27.45
C TYR A 43 -3.45 -30.47 -26.69
N ILE A 44 -4.76 -30.43 -26.96
CA ILE A 44 -5.76 -29.61 -26.27
C ILE A 44 -6.14 -30.19 -24.90
N ALA A 45 -6.18 -31.51 -24.74
CA ALA A 45 -6.48 -32.18 -23.46
C ALA A 45 -5.26 -32.25 -22.53
N LEU A 46 -4.04 -32.23 -23.09
CA LEU A 46 -2.78 -32.09 -22.34
C LEU A 46 -2.37 -30.61 -22.18
N ASN A 47 -2.90 -29.69 -23.00
CA ASN A 47 -2.77 -28.24 -22.84
C ASN A 47 -4.13 -27.50 -22.89
N PRO A 48 -5.09 -27.78 -21.99
CA PRO A 48 -6.37 -27.07 -22.04
C PRO A 48 -6.28 -25.65 -21.46
N TRP A 49 -5.10 -25.20 -21.00
CA TRP A 49 -4.96 -24.08 -20.04
C TRP A 49 -3.61 -23.33 -20.14
N ASN A 50 -3.22 -22.84 -21.32
CA ASN A 50 -2.10 -21.87 -21.43
C ASN A 50 -2.58 -20.50 -21.91
N MET A 51 -3.81 -20.12 -21.53
CA MET A 51 -4.20 -18.71 -21.60
C MET A 51 -3.59 -18.02 -20.39
N HIS A 52 -2.58 -17.18 -20.65
CA HIS A 52 -1.99 -16.34 -19.62
C HIS A 52 -3.09 -15.53 -18.94
N LYS A 53 -3.05 -15.48 -17.61
CA LYS A 53 -3.93 -14.63 -16.81
C LYS A 53 -3.12 -13.42 -16.36
N VAL A 54 -3.51 -12.25 -16.84
CA VAL A 54 -2.75 -11.01 -16.73
C VAL A 54 -3.42 -10.11 -15.70
N GLY A 55 -2.79 -9.96 -14.54
CA GLY A 55 -3.21 -9.03 -13.51
C GLY A 55 -2.79 -7.59 -13.82
N MET A 56 -3.62 -6.61 -13.46
CA MET A 56 -3.25 -5.20 -13.46
C MET A 56 -3.73 -4.52 -12.18
N GLY A 57 -2.85 -3.78 -11.51
CA GLY A 57 -3.18 -3.03 -10.30
C GLY A 57 -3.57 -1.60 -10.62
N VAL A 58 -4.86 -1.25 -10.51
CA VAL A 58 -5.37 0.04 -11.00
C VAL A 58 -6.45 0.63 -10.10
N ASP A 59 -6.69 1.94 -10.21
CA ASP A 59 -7.81 2.61 -9.54
C ASP A 59 -9.02 2.79 -10.46
N PHE A 60 -8.79 2.94 -11.78
CA PHE A 60 -9.82 3.21 -12.79
C PHE A 60 -10.73 4.37 -12.41
N ASP A 61 -10.10 5.50 -12.05
CA ASP A 61 -10.74 6.62 -11.37
C ASP A 61 -10.68 7.94 -12.18
N PRO A 62 -11.43 8.11 -13.28
CA PRO A 62 -12.19 7.10 -14.01
C PRO A 62 -11.31 6.30 -15.02
N VAL A 63 -11.89 5.28 -15.66
CA VAL A 63 -11.27 4.63 -16.82
C VAL A 63 -11.09 5.66 -17.94
N HIS A 64 -9.90 5.74 -18.52
CA HIS A 64 -9.55 6.72 -19.56
C HIS A 64 -8.73 6.05 -20.66
N LYS A 65 -8.49 6.73 -21.78
CA LYS A 65 -7.82 6.12 -22.95
C LYS A 65 -6.44 5.54 -22.66
N GLY A 66 -5.69 6.11 -21.69
CA GLY A 66 -4.47 5.48 -21.17
C GLY A 66 -4.67 4.07 -20.60
N HIS A 67 -5.74 3.84 -19.83
CA HIS A 67 -6.10 2.51 -19.33
C HIS A 67 -6.49 1.56 -20.47
N ILE A 68 -7.20 2.06 -21.49
CA ILE A 68 -7.55 1.26 -22.68
C ILE A 68 -6.32 0.75 -23.41
N HIS A 69 -5.30 1.60 -23.55
CA HIS A 69 -4.03 1.17 -24.12
C HIS A 69 -3.39 0.05 -23.29
N LEU A 70 -3.30 0.23 -21.97
CA LEU A 70 -2.74 -0.79 -21.07
C LEU A 70 -3.51 -2.12 -21.13
N ILE A 71 -4.84 -2.07 -21.17
CA ILE A 71 -5.70 -3.26 -21.36
C ILE A 71 -5.39 -3.94 -22.69
N LYS A 72 -5.24 -3.18 -23.78
CA LYS A 72 -4.91 -3.74 -25.11
C LYS A 72 -3.55 -4.43 -25.10
N GLU A 73 -2.55 -3.84 -24.45
CA GLU A 73 -1.24 -4.47 -24.31
C GLU A 73 -1.32 -5.75 -23.47
N GLY A 74 -2.06 -5.74 -22.36
CA GLY A 74 -2.32 -6.95 -21.55
C GLY A 74 -3.01 -8.06 -22.35
N LYS A 75 -4.00 -7.70 -23.20
CA LYS A 75 -4.71 -8.64 -24.07
C LYS A 75 -3.85 -9.30 -25.15
N LYS A 76 -2.68 -8.74 -25.47
CA LYS A 76 -1.70 -9.41 -26.34
C LYS A 76 -1.02 -10.58 -25.63
N VAL A 77 -0.98 -10.55 -24.30
CA VAL A 77 -0.39 -11.60 -23.45
C VAL A 77 -1.45 -12.64 -23.09
N GLY A 78 -2.64 -12.21 -22.63
CA GLY A 78 -3.74 -13.11 -22.28
C GLY A 78 -4.97 -12.41 -21.70
N ASP A 79 -5.76 -13.13 -20.90
CA ASP A 79 -6.98 -12.60 -20.29
C ASP A 79 -6.64 -11.60 -19.18
N VAL A 80 -7.26 -10.42 -19.22
CA VAL A 80 -6.91 -9.30 -18.33
C VAL A 80 -7.88 -9.21 -17.15
N PHE A 81 -7.31 -9.11 -15.95
CA PHE A 81 -8.01 -8.97 -14.67
C PHE A 81 -7.55 -7.69 -13.96
N ALA A 82 -8.48 -6.78 -13.69
CA ALA A 82 -8.22 -5.49 -13.07
C ALA A 82 -8.48 -5.55 -11.55
N TYR A 83 -7.41 -5.43 -10.76
CA TYR A 83 -7.49 -5.34 -9.31
C TYR A 83 -7.75 -3.88 -8.90
N ILE A 84 -9.02 -3.57 -8.67
CA ILE A 84 -9.53 -2.21 -8.49
C ILE A 84 -9.82 -1.93 -7.02
N ASN A 85 -9.35 -0.79 -6.55
CA ASN A 85 -9.70 -0.29 -5.23
C ASN A 85 -11.19 0.01 -5.08
N GLU A 86 -11.87 -0.69 -4.19
CA GLU A 86 -13.31 -0.46 -3.94
C GLU A 86 -13.52 0.75 -3.05
N ASP A 87 -12.91 0.77 -1.86
CA ASP A 87 -13.27 1.72 -0.81
C ASP A 87 -12.61 3.10 -0.98
N TYR A 88 -11.30 3.13 -1.25
CA TYR A 88 -10.47 4.34 -1.34
C TYR A 88 -9.41 4.17 -2.42
N THR A 89 -9.13 5.24 -3.17
CA THR A 89 -8.08 5.26 -4.21
C THR A 89 -6.68 5.12 -3.61
N ALA A 90 -5.66 4.92 -4.44
CA ALA A 90 -4.25 4.96 -4.02
C ALA A 90 -3.81 6.35 -3.49
N HIS A 91 -4.64 7.39 -3.67
CA HIS A 91 -4.49 8.71 -3.06
C HIS A 91 -5.27 8.88 -1.76
N HIS A 92 -5.86 7.80 -1.24
CA HIS A 92 -6.58 7.75 0.03
C HIS A 92 -7.80 8.67 0.10
N THR A 93 -8.48 8.85 -1.03
CA THR A 93 -9.75 9.57 -1.11
C THR A 93 -10.87 8.62 -1.55
N PRO A 94 -12.14 8.94 -1.26
CA PRO A 94 -13.25 8.28 -1.92
C PRO A 94 -13.04 8.28 -3.45
N PRO A 95 -13.32 7.17 -4.14
CA PRO A 95 -13.28 7.12 -5.60
C PRO A 95 -14.26 8.11 -6.23
N PHE A 96 -13.96 8.57 -7.44
CA PHE A 96 -14.85 9.39 -8.25
C PHE A 96 -16.13 8.67 -8.66
N LEU A 97 -16.00 7.37 -8.96
CA LEU A 97 -17.08 6.46 -9.33
C LEU A 97 -17.16 5.30 -8.34
N THR A 98 -18.36 4.77 -8.11
CA THR A 98 -18.55 3.52 -7.38
C THR A 98 -17.76 2.37 -7.99
N PHE A 99 -17.51 1.31 -7.21
CA PHE A 99 -16.87 0.12 -7.77
C PHE A 99 -17.75 -0.52 -8.86
N GLU A 100 -19.06 -0.49 -8.68
CA GLU A 100 -20.06 -1.01 -9.61
C GLU A 100 -20.01 -0.30 -10.96
N ALA A 101 -19.98 1.04 -10.96
CA ALA A 101 -19.86 1.82 -12.18
C ALA A 101 -18.51 1.55 -12.89
N ARG A 102 -17.42 1.40 -12.14
CA ARG A 102 -16.11 1.04 -12.72
C ARG A 102 -16.10 -0.39 -13.26
N ARG A 103 -16.76 -1.33 -12.57
CA ARG A 103 -16.92 -2.72 -13.00
C ARG A 103 -17.71 -2.80 -14.30
N GLU A 104 -18.82 -2.07 -14.42
CA GLU A 104 -19.62 -2.00 -15.65
C GLU A 104 -18.77 -1.59 -16.85
N ILE A 105 -17.94 -0.55 -16.69
CA ILE A 105 -17.00 -0.14 -17.75
C ILE A 105 -16.02 -1.28 -18.08
N CYS A 106 -15.49 -2.00 -17.07
CA CYS A 106 -14.57 -3.11 -17.29
C CYS A 106 -15.22 -4.27 -18.05
N GLU A 107 -16.45 -4.64 -17.69
CA GLU A 107 -17.22 -5.72 -18.33
C GLU A 107 -17.40 -5.44 -19.83
N VAL A 108 -17.77 -4.22 -20.21
CA VAL A 108 -17.90 -3.82 -21.63
C VAL A 108 -16.55 -3.87 -22.35
N LEU A 109 -15.46 -3.55 -21.66
CA LEU A 109 -14.10 -3.66 -22.20
C LEU A 109 -13.57 -5.09 -22.23
N GLY A 110 -14.34 -6.08 -21.76
CA GLY A 110 -13.96 -7.48 -21.64
C GLY A 110 -12.79 -7.67 -20.69
N VAL A 111 -12.85 -7.04 -19.52
CA VAL A 111 -11.90 -7.13 -18.41
C VAL A 111 -12.66 -7.48 -17.15
N GLU A 112 -12.20 -8.48 -16.41
CA GLU A 112 -12.81 -8.82 -15.12
C GLU A 112 -12.28 -7.88 -14.03
N ALA A 113 -13.19 -7.21 -13.31
CA ALA A 113 -12.83 -6.34 -12.20
C ALA A 113 -12.87 -7.10 -10.86
N ILE A 114 -11.73 -7.17 -10.20
CA ILE A 114 -11.55 -7.81 -8.90
C ILE A 114 -11.45 -6.71 -7.82
N PRO A 115 -12.34 -6.69 -6.81
CA PRO A 115 -12.32 -5.67 -5.78
C PRO A 115 -11.15 -5.86 -4.81
N VAL A 116 -10.43 -4.77 -4.53
CA VAL A 116 -9.45 -4.66 -3.47
C VAL A 116 -10.04 -3.84 -2.33
N ARG A 117 -10.32 -4.52 -1.22
CA ARG A 117 -11.02 -3.97 -0.05
C ARG A 117 -10.10 -3.78 1.13
N GLY A 118 -10.38 -2.76 1.93
CA GLY A 118 -9.83 -2.60 3.27
C GLY A 118 -8.36 -2.17 3.34
N LEU A 119 -7.70 -1.86 2.22
CA LEU A 119 -6.28 -1.53 2.23
C LEU A 119 -6.03 -0.03 2.28
N HIS A 120 -6.59 0.75 1.35
CA HIS A 120 -6.18 2.14 1.09
C HIS A 120 -6.75 3.20 2.04
N TYR A 121 -7.53 2.83 3.05
CA TYR A 121 -7.77 3.74 4.20
C TYR A 121 -6.96 3.36 5.43
N ARG A 122 -6.14 2.30 5.35
CA ARG A 122 -5.32 1.78 6.45
C ARG A 122 -3.82 1.89 6.17
N LEU A 123 -3.43 1.58 4.94
CA LEU A 123 -2.05 1.34 4.53
C LEU A 123 -1.67 2.22 3.32
N PRO A 124 -0.45 2.79 3.31
CA PRO A 124 0.06 3.46 2.13
C PRO A 124 0.44 2.44 1.04
N LEU A 125 0.56 2.93 -0.20
CA LEU A 125 0.84 2.10 -1.38
C LEU A 125 2.03 1.14 -1.19
N SER A 126 3.03 1.54 -0.42
CA SER A 126 4.20 0.72 -0.14
C SER A 126 3.88 -0.64 0.48
N TYR A 127 2.85 -0.72 1.31
CA TYR A 127 2.38 -1.96 1.93
C TYR A 127 1.33 -2.66 1.08
N THR A 128 0.49 -1.91 0.37
CA THR A 128 -0.60 -2.52 -0.42
C THR A 128 -0.08 -3.23 -1.66
N VAL A 129 1.04 -2.78 -2.25
CA VAL A 129 1.63 -3.41 -3.45
C VAL A 129 2.04 -4.87 -3.22
N PRO A 130 2.87 -5.23 -2.23
CA PRO A 130 3.19 -6.64 -1.98
C PRO A 130 1.96 -7.48 -1.65
N ILE A 131 0.98 -6.92 -0.93
CA ILE A 131 -0.30 -7.60 -0.66
C ILE A 131 -1.05 -7.91 -1.96
N ARG A 132 -1.11 -6.98 -2.90
CA ARG A 132 -1.77 -7.18 -4.20
C ARG A 132 -1.05 -8.19 -5.08
N ILE A 133 0.28 -8.20 -5.09
CA ILE A 133 1.07 -9.22 -5.79
C ILE A 133 0.70 -10.61 -5.27
N ASP A 134 0.65 -10.79 -3.95
CA ASP A 134 0.24 -12.04 -3.32
C ASP A 134 -1.24 -12.41 -3.65
N MET A 135 -2.16 -11.43 -3.69
CA MET A 135 -3.53 -11.65 -4.16
C MET A 135 -3.56 -12.17 -5.60
N MET A 136 -2.90 -11.48 -6.53
CA MET A 136 -2.80 -11.89 -7.94
C MET A 136 -2.24 -13.30 -8.08
N ALA A 137 -1.15 -13.61 -7.35
CA ALA A 137 -0.54 -14.92 -7.37
C ALA A 137 -1.49 -16.02 -6.86
N ARG A 138 -2.26 -15.74 -5.80
CA ARG A 138 -3.24 -16.67 -5.22
C ARG A 138 -4.44 -16.91 -6.12
N ASP A 139 -4.87 -15.89 -6.87
CA ASP A 139 -5.96 -15.99 -7.84
C ASP A 139 -5.53 -16.69 -9.15
N GLY A 140 -4.26 -17.08 -9.24
CA GLY A 140 -3.72 -17.84 -10.36
C GLY A 140 -3.28 -16.96 -11.54
N MET A 141 -3.05 -15.66 -11.33
CA MET A 141 -2.40 -14.83 -12.34
C MET A 141 -1.02 -15.40 -12.67
N THR A 142 -0.69 -15.39 -13.96
CA THR A 142 0.61 -15.84 -14.49
C THR A 142 1.48 -14.66 -14.86
N ASP A 143 0.87 -13.51 -15.15
CA ASP A 143 1.53 -12.33 -15.68
C ASP A 143 0.95 -11.05 -15.08
N ILE A 144 1.71 -9.97 -15.12
CA ILE A 144 1.31 -8.62 -14.73
C ILE A 144 1.62 -7.69 -15.88
N VAL A 145 0.71 -6.74 -16.15
CA VAL A 145 0.97 -5.63 -17.08
C VAL A 145 0.96 -4.30 -16.34
N ASP A 146 1.96 -3.45 -16.60
CA ASP A 146 2.07 -2.10 -16.02
C ASP A 146 2.71 -1.13 -17.02
N ALA A 147 2.57 0.18 -16.77
CA ALA A 147 3.06 1.24 -17.63
C ALA A 147 4.27 1.97 -17.02
N ALA A 148 5.31 2.21 -17.83
CA ALA A 148 6.45 3.05 -17.48
C ALA A 148 6.25 4.48 -18.00
N ALA A 149 6.48 5.49 -17.14
CA ALA A 149 6.43 6.89 -17.54
C ALA A 149 7.79 7.42 -17.99
N SER A 150 8.89 6.78 -17.57
CA SER A 150 10.26 7.26 -17.78
C SER A 150 10.94 6.70 -19.05
N LYS A 151 12.17 7.17 -19.28
CA LYS A 151 13.10 6.64 -20.28
C LYS A 151 13.98 5.50 -19.73
N MET A 152 13.80 5.08 -18.48
CA MET A 152 14.61 4.02 -17.89
C MET A 152 14.42 2.74 -18.70
N SER A 153 15.52 2.07 -19.04
CA SER A 153 15.44 0.80 -19.78
C SER A 153 14.77 -0.27 -18.92
N HIS A 154 14.09 -1.20 -19.58
CA HIS A 154 13.47 -2.36 -18.92
C HIS A 154 14.49 -3.11 -18.05
N ASP A 155 15.68 -3.37 -18.59
CA ASP A 155 16.74 -4.08 -17.86
C ASP A 155 17.15 -3.36 -16.58
N ARG A 156 17.25 -2.03 -16.61
CA ARG A 156 17.60 -1.25 -15.43
C ARG A 156 16.51 -1.29 -14.37
N ILE A 157 15.24 -1.23 -14.77
CA ILE A 157 14.11 -1.37 -13.84
C ILE A 157 14.17 -2.75 -13.17
N MET A 158 14.39 -3.82 -13.95
CA MET A 158 14.44 -5.19 -13.42
C MET A 158 15.63 -5.41 -12.47
N GLU A 159 16.83 -4.94 -12.85
CA GLU A 159 18.06 -5.03 -12.05
C GLU A 159 17.88 -4.38 -10.68
N VAL A 160 17.45 -3.11 -10.69
CA VAL A 160 17.25 -2.32 -9.48
C VAL A 160 16.15 -2.90 -8.60
N SER A 161 15.05 -3.36 -9.21
CA SER A 161 13.93 -3.95 -8.48
C SER A 161 14.33 -5.23 -7.76
N ARG A 162 15.12 -6.09 -8.42
CA ARG A 162 15.67 -7.30 -7.80
C ARG A 162 16.59 -6.97 -6.63
N TRP A 163 17.44 -5.95 -6.78
CA TRP A 163 18.34 -5.50 -5.72
C TRP A 163 17.58 -5.11 -4.43
N PHE A 164 16.45 -4.40 -4.55
CA PHE A 164 15.58 -4.08 -3.39
C PHE A 164 14.85 -5.31 -2.84
N ALA A 165 14.41 -6.22 -3.73
CA ALA A 165 13.68 -7.43 -3.36
C ALA A 165 14.54 -8.38 -2.51
N GLU A 166 15.78 -8.63 -2.94
CA GLU A 166 16.76 -9.48 -2.24
C GLU A 166 17.07 -8.95 -0.84
N ARG A 167 17.00 -7.64 -0.64
CA ARG A 167 17.21 -6.97 0.65
C ARG A 167 15.92 -6.80 1.47
N GLY A 168 14.75 -7.11 0.91
CA GLY A 168 13.47 -6.91 1.56
C GLY A 168 13.19 -5.44 1.92
N MET A 169 13.60 -4.50 1.05
CA MET A 169 13.63 -3.05 1.31
C MET A 169 12.68 -2.23 0.41
N LEU A 170 11.37 -2.49 0.45
CA LEU A 170 10.43 -1.77 -0.44
C LEU A 170 10.07 -0.35 0.03
N MET A 171 10.24 -0.05 1.32
CA MET A 171 10.13 1.31 1.88
C MET A 171 11.38 2.15 1.55
N GLY A 172 12.53 1.50 1.36
CA GLY A 172 13.82 2.12 1.07
C GLY A 172 13.94 2.75 -0.32
N ILE A 173 13.02 2.46 -1.26
CA ILE A 173 13.07 3.00 -2.62
C ILE A 173 12.98 4.55 -2.60
N PRO A 174 14.02 5.27 -3.07
CA PRO A 174 14.10 6.73 -2.99
C PRO A 174 12.92 7.43 -3.65
N ARG A 175 12.47 8.54 -3.05
CA ARG A 175 11.33 9.33 -3.57
C ARG A 175 11.67 10.09 -4.85
N SER A 176 12.94 10.41 -5.07
CA SER A 176 13.45 11.17 -6.22
C SER A 176 13.56 10.33 -7.50
N TRP A 177 13.45 9.01 -7.41
CA TRP A 177 13.64 8.14 -8.57
C TRP A 177 12.44 8.15 -9.49
N GLU A 178 12.73 8.27 -10.79
CA GLU A 178 11.74 8.08 -11.85
C GLU A 178 11.14 6.67 -11.76
N ASP A 179 9.85 6.53 -12.07
CA ASP A 179 9.13 5.25 -12.04
C ASP A 179 9.21 4.48 -10.71
N ARG A 180 9.45 5.17 -9.58
CA ARG A 180 9.49 4.60 -8.23
C ARG A 180 8.34 3.62 -7.93
N ASN A 181 7.14 3.90 -8.43
CA ASN A 181 5.98 3.03 -8.19
C ASN A 181 6.05 1.74 -9.01
N LEU A 182 6.47 1.81 -10.27
CA LEU A 182 6.73 0.63 -11.11
C LEU A 182 7.86 -0.21 -10.53
N ILE A 183 8.99 0.41 -10.14
CA ILE A 183 10.10 -0.28 -9.45
C ILE A 183 9.59 -1.03 -8.23
N ARG A 184 8.67 -0.44 -7.46
CA ARG A 184 8.07 -1.12 -6.29
C ARG A 184 7.24 -2.33 -6.67
N TRP A 185 6.42 -2.23 -7.71
CA TRP A 185 5.61 -3.36 -8.17
C TRP A 185 6.47 -4.51 -8.67
N VAL A 186 7.49 -4.21 -9.47
CA VAL A 186 8.45 -5.22 -9.96
C VAL A 186 9.21 -5.83 -8.78
N ALA A 187 9.71 -5.01 -7.84
CA ALA A 187 10.43 -5.49 -6.67
C ALA A 187 9.56 -6.36 -5.75
N ALA A 188 8.27 -6.04 -5.63
CA ALA A 188 7.33 -6.87 -4.88
C ALA A 188 7.08 -8.24 -5.56
N ASN A 189 7.01 -8.28 -6.89
CA ASN A 189 6.93 -9.54 -7.65
C ASN A 189 8.22 -10.37 -7.52
N GLU A 190 9.40 -9.74 -7.59
CA GLU A 190 10.68 -10.41 -7.36
C GLU A 190 10.78 -10.95 -5.92
N LEU A 191 10.33 -10.17 -4.92
CA LEU A 191 10.28 -10.61 -3.52
C LEU A 191 9.37 -11.84 -3.37
N HIS A 192 8.17 -11.79 -3.95
CA HIS A 192 7.24 -12.92 -3.95
C HIS A 192 7.86 -14.16 -4.62
N ALA A 193 8.63 -13.99 -5.69
CA ALA A 193 9.36 -15.10 -6.31
C ALA A 193 10.44 -15.69 -5.39
N ILE A 194 11.16 -14.86 -4.65
CA ILE A 194 12.17 -15.31 -3.68
C ILE A 194 11.53 -16.13 -2.57
N THR A 195 10.42 -15.64 -2.00
CA THR A 195 9.76 -16.22 -0.82
C THR A 195 8.87 -17.41 -1.13
N HIS A 196 8.08 -17.35 -2.21
CA HIS A 196 7.07 -18.35 -2.57
C HIS A 196 7.45 -19.22 -3.76
N LYS A 197 8.64 -19.02 -4.35
CA LYS A 197 9.12 -19.72 -5.56
C LYS A 197 8.18 -19.62 -6.76
N LYS A 198 7.30 -18.62 -6.76
CA LYS A 198 6.37 -18.33 -7.85
C LYS A 198 6.59 -16.91 -8.34
N ARG A 199 7.05 -16.79 -9.59
CA ARG A 199 7.25 -15.52 -10.29
C ARG A 199 6.16 -15.35 -11.34
N MET A 200 5.45 -14.23 -11.32
CA MET A 200 4.60 -13.85 -12.45
C MET A 200 5.46 -13.16 -13.50
N GLY A 201 5.17 -13.40 -14.79
CA GLY A 201 5.74 -12.60 -15.87
C GLY A 201 5.40 -11.12 -15.68
N TYR A 202 6.30 -10.21 -16.05
CA TYR A 202 6.08 -8.78 -15.83
C TYR A 202 6.28 -8.02 -17.14
N HIS A 203 5.20 -7.44 -17.66
CA HIS A 203 5.15 -6.80 -18.97
C HIS A 203 5.04 -5.29 -18.80
N ILE A 204 6.10 -4.59 -19.17
CA ILE A 204 6.18 -3.13 -19.05
C ILE A 204 5.91 -2.50 -20.42
N THR A 205 4.91 -1.65 -20.50
CA THR A 205 4.59 -0.88 -21.71
C THR A 205 4.86 0.62 -21.53
N PRO A 206 5.23 1.37 -22.58
CA PRO A 206 5.28 2.83 -22.50
C PRO A 206 3.93 3.43 -22.13
N THR A 207 3.94 4.48 -21.30
CA THR A 207 2.71 5.22 -20.98
C THR A 207 2.09 5.85 -22.23
N TYR A 208 0.81 5.58 -22.44
CA TYR A 208 0.05 6.13 -23.56
C TYR A 208 -0.13 7.65 -23.45
N LYS A 209 0.06 8.34 -24.58
CA LYS A 209 -0.04 9.80 -24.68
C LYS A 209 -1.05 10.21 -25.74
N ILE A 210 -1.74 11.31 -25.47
CA ILE A 210 -2.59 12.04 -26.43
C ILE A 210 -1.99 13.43 -26.54
N ASP A 211 -1.78 13.93 -27.76
CA ASP A 211 -1.15 15.24 -28.01
C ASP A 211 0.20 15.41 -27.29
N ASN A 212 0.99 14.34 -27.23
CA ASN A 212 2.27 14.22 -26.49
C ASN A 212 2.17 14.37 -24.96
N GLU A 213 0.96 14.41 -24.40
CA GLU A 213 0.72 14.47 -22.95
C GLU A 213 0.16 13.16 -22.40
N THR A 214 0.54 12.83 -21.16
CA THR A 214 -0.01 11.67 -20.47
C THR A 214 -1.44 11.93 -20.05
N VAL A 215 -2.35 11.01 -20.36
CA VAL A 215 -3.75 11.13 -19.95
C VAL A 215 -3.85 11.07 -18.42
N SER A 216 -4.34 12.15 -17.80
CA SER A 216 -4.38 12.30 -16.34
C SER A 216 -5.80 12.15 -15.80
N GLY A 217 -6.05 11.09 -15.01
CA GLY A 217 -7.30 10.92 -14.27
C GLY A 217 -7.61 12.09 -13.34
N ARG A 218 -6.60 12.70 -12.71
CA ARG A 218 -6.79 13.87 -11.83
C ARG A 218 -7.35 15.07 -12.60
N TYR A 219 -6.81 15.35 -13.79
CA TYR A 219 -7.32 16.43 -14.64
C TYR A 219 -8.78 16.19 -15.03
N ILE A 220 -9.09 14.96 -15.47
CA ILE A 220 -10.45 14.56 -15.86
C ILE A 220 -11.44 14.77 -14.72
N ARG A 221 -11.15 14.24 -13.52
CA ARG A 221 -12.01 14.39 -12.35
C ARG A 221 -12.25 15.86 -12.01
N ARG A 222 -11.18 16.66 -11.92
CA ARG A 222 -11.28 18.08 -11.59
C ARG A 222 -12.15 18.82 -12.62
N ALA A 223 -11.91 18.62 -13.91
CA ALA A 223 -12.68 19.27 -14.96
C ALA A 223 -14.18 18.91 -14.88
N ILE A 224 -14.52 17.65 -14.60
CA ILE A 224 -15.92 17.24 -14.45
C ILE A 224 -16.53 17.88 -13.20
N LEU A 225 -15.84 17.84 -12.05
CA LEU A 225 -16.35 18.41 -10.80
C LEU A 225 -16.55 19.93 -10.86
N GLU A 226 -15.67 20.66 -11.54
CA GLU A 226 -15.78 22.12 -11.71
C GLU A 226 -16.93 22.53 -12.65
N THR A 227 -17.21 21.71 -13.65
CA THR A 227 -18.20 22.04 -14.70
C THR A 227 -19.55 21.34 -14.53
N GLY A 228 -19.62 20.32 -13.68
CA GLY A 228 -20.78 19.45 -13.48
C GLY A 228 -21.15 18.58 -14.68
N ARG A 229 -20.30 18.46 -15.70
CA ARG A 229 -20.61 17.76 -16.97
C ARG A 229 -19.37 17.29 -17.73
N LEU A 230 -19.56 16.41 -18.72
CA LEU A 230 -18.49 16.03 -19.64
C LEU A 230 -18.36 17.07 -20.77
N THR A 231 -17.34 17.90 -20.70
CA THR A 231 -16.98 18.83 -21.78
C THR A 231 -16.29 18.12 -22.94
N ALA A 232 -16.25 18.73 -24.12
CA ALA A 232 -15.59 18.15 -25.31
C ALA A 232 -14.11 17.78 -25.07
N PRO A 233 -13.27 18.61 -24.39
CA PRO A 233 -11.90 18.22 -24.05
C PRO A 233 -11.84 16.97 -23.17
N VAL A 234 -12.72 16.84 -22.17
CA VAL A 234 -12.74 15.67 -21.29
C VAL A 234 -13.20 14.41 -22.05
N ARG A 235 -14.22 14.53 -22.91
CA ARG A 235 -14.66 13.43 -23.78
C ARG A 235 -13.54 12.93 -24.69
N HIS A 236 -12.65 13.80 -25.15
CA HIS A 236 -11.51 13.40 -25.96
C HIS A 236 -10.54 12.47 -25.21
N LEU A 237 -10.49 12.51 -23.88
CA LEU A 237 -9.60 11.69 -23.05
C LEU A 237 -10.21 10.36 -22.59
N LEU A 238 -11.52 10.20 -22.73
CA LEU A 238 -12.30 9.08 -22.23
C LEU A 238 -12.75 8.15 -23.37
N PRO A 239 -12.80 6.83 -23.15
CA PRO A 239 -13.49 5.91 -24.07
C PRO A 239 -15.02 6.10 -23.96
N LYS A 240 -15.77 5.68 -24.98
CA LYS A 240 -17.22 5.96 -25.08
C LYS A 240 -17.98 5.34 -23.91
N GLU A 241 -17.59 4.13 -23.54
CA GLU A 241 -18.14 3.33 -22.45
C GLU A 241 -18.04 4.09 -21.11
N SER A 242 -16.89 4.73 -20.84
CA SER A 242 -16.74 5.57 -19.64
C SER A 242 -17.56 6.86 -19.72
N GLN A 243 -17.73 7.44 -20.91
CA GLN A 243 -18.54 8.64 -21.06
C GLN A 243 -20.00 8.36 -20.70
N GLU A 244 -20.55 7.25 -21.22
CA GLU A 244 -21.94 6.83 -20.96
C GLU A 244 -22.20 6.61 -19.47
N VAL A 245 -21.33 5.85 -18.79
CA VAL A 245 -21.45 5.57 -17.35
C VAL A 245 -21.30 6.84 -16.50
N ILE A 246 -20.31 7.69 -16.80
CA ILE A 246 -20.13 8.93 -16.01
C ILE A 246 -21.32 9.87 -16.18
N GLU A 247 -21.89 9.98 -17.39
CA GLU A 247 -23.08 10.81 -17.62
C GLU A 247 -24.30 10.30 -16.86
N HIS A 248 -24.49 8.98 -16.81
CA HIS A 248 -25.51 8.36 -15.97
C HIS A 248 -25.30 8.70 -14.49
N GLU A 249 -24.11 8.44 -13.95
CA GLU A 249 -23.81 8.65 -12.53
C GLU A 249 -23.85 10.14 -12.12
N LEU A 250 -23.50 11.07 -13.02
CA LEU A 250 -23.70 12.50 -12.80
C LEU A 250 -25.18 12.86 -12.69
N LYS A 251 -26.02 12.30 -13.57
CA LYS A 251 -27.46 12.56 -13.59
C LYS A 251 -28.16 12.05 -12.32
N GLU A 252 -27.73 10.89 -11.82
CA GLU A 252 -28.25 10.30 -10.58
C GLU A 252 -27.67 10.96 -9.31
N GLY A 253 -26.69 11.86 -9.44
CA GLY A 253 -26.09 12.57 -8.31
C GLY A 253 -25.13 11.71 -7.48
N ASN A 254 -24.63 10.61 -8.04
CA ASN A 254 -23.70 9.69 -7.38
C ASN A 254 -22.23 10.16 -7.42
N ILE A 255 -21.94 11.23 -8.15
CA ILE A 255 -20.60 11.82 -8.29
C ILE A 255 -20.56 13.22 -7.67
N PRO A 256 -19.51 13.56 -6.89
CA PRO A 256 -18.46 12.67 -6.39
C PRO A 256 -18.95 11.83 -5.22
N LEU A 257 -18.33 10.66 -5.00
CA LEU A 257 -18.43 10.00 -3.70
C LEU A 257 -17.81 10.91 -2.63
N LYS A 258 -18.46 10.98 -1.48
CA LYS A 258 -18.11 11.89 -0.38
C LYS A 258 -17.63 11.12 0.84
N ARG A 259 -16.84 11.79 1.67
CA ARG A 259 -16.46 11.31 2.99
C ARG A 259 -17.65 11.32 3.95
N ASN A 260 -17.56 10.48 4.98
CA ASN A 260 -18.39 10.56 6.17
C ASN A 260 -17.93 11.73 7.07
N MET A 261 -18.39 12.94 6.72
CA MET A 261 -18.02 14.16 7.42
C MET A 261 -18.49 14.17 8.87
N ASP A 262 -19.65 13.60 9.18
CA ASP A 262 -20.16 13.54 10.56
C ASP A 262 -19.20 12.81 11.50
N THR A 263 -18.70 11.65 11.04
CA THR A 263 -17.74 10.87 11.82
C THR A 263 -16.39 11.57 11.91
N LEU A 264 -15.90 12.09 10.78
CA LEU A 264 -14.63 12.81 10.74
C LEU A 264 -14.63 14.00 11.69
N LEU A 265 -15.59 14.91 11.55
CA LEU A 265 -15.74 16.12 12.36
C LEU A 265 -15.93 15.78 13.83
N HIS A 266 -16.73 14.76 14.15
CA HIS A 266 -16.85 14.28 15.52
C HIS A 266 -15.51 13.84 16.10
N VAL A 267 -14.74 13.01 15.38
CA VAL A 267 -13.43 12.53 15.85
C VAL A 267 -12.46 13.68 16.05
N VAL A 268 -12.28 14.54 15.04
CA VAL A 268 -11.26 15.60 15.09
C VAL A 268 -11.58 16.67 16.10
N ASN A 269 -12.86 16.93 16.40
CA ASN A 269 -13.27 17.93 17.39
C ASN A 269 -13.34 17.40 18.83
N THR A 270 -13.52 16.09 19.05
CA THR A 270 -13.80 15.57 20.40
C THR A 270 -12.72 14.67 20.99
N PHE A 271 -11.84 14.06 20.19
CA PHE A 271 -10.84 13.13 20.72
C PHE A 271 -9.72 13.85 21.50
N SER A 272 -9.25 13.31 22.62
CA SER A 272 -8.03 13.82 23.26
C SER A 272 -6.79 13.50 22.42
N VAL A 273 -5.66 14.17 22.64
CA VAL A 273 -4.36 13.86 21.99
C VAL A 273 -4.04 12.37 22.17
N SER A 274 -4.18 11.84 23.38
CA SER A 274 -4.03 10.41 23.69
C SER A 274 -4.96 9.47 22.88
N LYS A 275 -6.19 9.90 22.56
CA LYS A 275 -7.10 9.12 21.70
C LYS A 275 -6.70 9.24 20.22
N LEU A 276 -6.31 10.42 19.76
CA LEU A 276 -5.82 10.63 18.40
C LEU A 276 -4.56 9.78 18.12
N LEU A 277 -3.66 9.65 19.10
CA LEU A 277 -2.48 8.79 19.02
C LEU A 277 -2.81 7.29 18.89
N LYS A 278 -4.04 6.86 19.16
CA LYS A 278 -4.49 5.48 18.89
C LYS A 278 -4.95 5.25 17.45
N ILE A 279 -5.23 6.33 16.71
CA ILE A 279 -5.57 6.28 15.29
C ILE A 279 -4.29 6.03 14.50
N ALA A 280 -4.36 5.13 13.52
CA ALA A 280 -3.25 4.85 12.62
C ALA A 280 -2.91 6.08 11.76
N ASN A 281 -1.66 6.21 11.34
CA ASN A 281 -1.20 7.33 10.51
C ASN A 281 -1.25 8.72 11.19
N ILE A 282 -1.53 8.79 12.49
CA ILE A 282 -1.45 10.01 13.31
C ILE A 282 -0.23 9.94 14.23
N ASN A 283 0.75 10.82 14.04
CA ASN A 283 1.91 10.97 14.93
C ASN A 283 1.63 12.02 16.02
N VAL A 284 2.61 12.28 16.90
CA VAL A 284 2.46 13.24 18.00
C VAL A 284 2.16 14.64 17.49
N ALA A 285 2.97 15.14 16.55
CA ALA A 285 2.79 16.49 15.99
C ALA A 285 1.40 16.68 15.37
N ALA A 286 0.91 15.70 14.60
CA ALA A 286 -0.43 15.74 14.01
C ALA A 286 -1.53 15.74 15.07
N ALA A 287 -1.41 14.90 16.12
CA ALA A 287 -2.39 14.86 17.19
C ALA A 287 -2.47 16.19 17.97
N GLU A 288 -1.32 16.82 18.24
CA GLU A 288 -1.24 18.13 18.90
C GLU A 288 -1.80 19.24 18.00
N GLU A 289 -1.39 19.29 16.73
CA GLU A 289 -1.87 20.29 15.75
C GLU A 289 -3.38 20.19 15.51
N ILE A 290 -3.93 18.97 15.45
CA ILE A 290 -5.38 18.73 15.36
C ILE A 290 -6.07 19.23 16.65
N ALA A 291 -5.52 18.94 17.83
CA ALA A 291 -6.13 19.36 19.07
C ALA A 291 -6.12 20.90 19.24
N MET A 292 -5.05 21.56 18.80
CA MET A 292 -4.90 23.02 18.88
C MET A 292 -5.76 23.77 17.84
N GLY A 293 -5.99 23.19 16.67
CA GLY A 293 -6.70 23.86 15.58
C GLY A 293 -8.23 23.78 15.64
N ARG A 294 -8.81 23.25 16.72
CA ARG A 294 -10.26 23.12 16.89
C ARG A 294 -10.97 24.46 17.07
N PRO A 295 -12.26 24.56 16.69
CA PRO A 295 -13.07 23.53 16.03
C PRO A 295 -12.85 23.50 14.51
N TYR A 296 -13.13 22.35 13.90
CA TYR A 296 -13.19 22.14 12.45
C TYR A 296 -14.63 22.04 11.97
N GLU A 297 -14.91 22.64 10.82
CA GLU A 297 -16.24 22.63 10.18
C GLU A 297 -16.26 21.84 8.87
N ASP A 298 -15.10 21.61 8.25
CA ASP A 298 -14.95 20.93 6.96
C ASP A 298 -13.63 20.15 6.85
N GLU A 299 -13.44 19.43 5.73
CA GLU A 299 -12.21 18.68 5.44
C GLU A 299 -11.03 19.61 5.11
N GLU A 300 -11.26 20.73 4.41
CA GLU A 300 -10.20 21.61 3.92
C GLU A 300 -9.41 22.24 5.08
N THR A 301 -10.12 22.68 6.11
CA THR A 301 -9.53 23.24 7.34
C THR A 301 -8.68 22.21 8.10
N LEU A 302 -8.97 20.91 7.96
CA LEU A 302 -8.19 19.82 8.55
C LEU A 302 -6.86 19.57 7.82
N HIS A 303 -6.72 20.00 6.55
CA HIS A 303 -5.44 19.87 5.85
C HIS A 303 -4.35 20.72 6.51
N TYR A 304 -4.65 21.94 6.96
CA TYR A 304 -3.68 22.87 7.55
C TYR A 304 -2.89 22.29 8.75
N PRO A 305 -3.52 21.77 9.82
CA PRO A 305 -2.80 21.19 10.96
C PRO A 305 -1.93 20.00 10.53
N LEU A 306 -2.43 19.14 9.63
CA LEU A 306 -1.64 18.01 9.12
C LEU A 306 -0.43 18.49 8.30
N ARG A 307 -0.55 19.57 7.52
CA ARG A 307 0.59 20.17 6.81
C ARG A 307 1.62 20.75 7.77
N ARG A 308 1.20 21.43 8.85
CA ARG A 308 2.12 21.92 9.89
C ARG A 308 2.87 20.77 10.59
N ALA A 309 2.21 19.62 10.75
CA ALA A 309 2.83 18.39 11.23
C ALA A 309 3.76 17.68 10.21
N GLY A 310 4.01 18.30 9.05
CA GLY A 310 4.93 17.78 8.02
C GLY A 310 4.33 16.77 7.05
N TYR A 311 2.99 16.59 7.04
CA TYR A 311 2.35 15.61 6.16
C TYR A 311 2.32 16.11 4.72
N GLN A 312 2.76 15.25 3.81
CA GLN A 312 2.60 15.45 2.37
C GLN A 312 1.20 15.02 1.91
N HIS A 313 0.77 15.46 0.73
CA HIS A 313 -0.62 15.35 0.28
C HIS A 313 -1.21 13.94 0.44
N VAL A 314 -0.47 12.91 0.00
CA VAL A 314 -0.93 11.51 0.08
C VAL A 314 -1.08 11.06 1.53
N LEU A 315 -0.12 11.41 2.41
CA LEU A 315 -0.18 11.02 3.81
C LEU A 315 -1.27 11.81 4.57
N THR A 316 -1.50 13.08 4.20
CA THR A 316 -2.63 13.88 4.71
C THR A 316 -3.94 13.16 4.46
N ASN A 317 -4.18 12.73 3.22
CA ASN A 317 -5.41 12.02 2.87
C ASN A 317 -5.54 10.68 3.60
N LEU A 318 -4.44 9.92 3.76
CA LEU A 318 -4.45 8.67 4.53
C LEU A 318 -4.80 8.90 6.00
N ALA A 319 -4.22 9.92 6.62
CA ALA A 319 -4.53 10.30 8.00
C ALA A 319 -6.01 10.69 8.15
N ILE A 320 -6.55 11.48 7.23
CA ILE A 320 -7.97 11.86 7.21
C ILE A 320 -8.86 10.62 7.06
N SER A 321 -8.55 9.70 6.14
CA SER A 321 -9.30 8.44 6.00
C SER A 321 -9.20 7.56 7.25
N CYS A 322 -8.07 7.52 7.94
CA CYS A 322 -7.94 6.82 9.21
C CYS A 322 -8.80 7.46 10.32
N LEU A 323 -8.88 8.79 10.37
CA LEU A 323 -9.74 9.52 11.32
C LEU A 323 -11.22 9.27 11.04
N GLU A 324 -11.62 9.40 9.77
CA GLU A 324 -12.97 9.14 9.26
C GLU A 324 -13.45 7.73 9.60
N ASN A 325 -12.60 6.71 9.37
CA ASN A 325 -12.93 5.30 9.60
C ASN A 325 -12.54 4.80 11.00
N LYS A 326 -12.03 5.67 11.88
CA LYS A 326 -11.53 5.33 13.23
C LYS A 326 -10.54 4.15 13.25
N VAL A 327 -9.69 4.06 12.22
CA VAL A 327 -8.72 2.97 12.06
C VAL A 327 -7.72 3.00 13.20
N SER A 328 -7.65 1.93 13.98
CA SER A 328 -6.71 1.86 15.11
C SER A 328 -5.32 1.40 14.67
N ARG A 329 -4.27 1.82 15.38
CA ARG A 329 -2.92 1.27 15.18
C ARG A 329 -2.88 -0.24 15.36
N LYS A 330 -3.64 -0.77 16.33
CA LYS A 330 -3.73 -2.22 16.60
C LYS A 330 -4.27 -2.97 15.39
N GLU A 331 -5.34 -2.47 14.78
CA GLU A 331 -5.95 -3.05 13.59
C GLU A 331 -4.97 -3.06 12.41
N VAL A 332 -4.25 -1.97 12.18
CA VAL A 332 -3.24 -1.91 11.10
C VAL A 332 -2.05 -2.82 11.39
N ALA A 333 -1.57 -2.85 12.63
CA ALA A 333 -0.50 -3.75 13.04
C ALA A 333 -0.88 -5.22 12.87
N GLN A 334 -2.11 -5.61 13.23
CA GLN A 334 -2.64 -6.96 13.01
C GLN A 334 -2.77 -7.29 11.51
N LEU A 335 -3.21 -6.33 10.70
CA LEU A 335 -3.26 -6.49 9.25
C LEU A 335 -1.86 -6.76 8.67
N ILE A 336 -0.86 -5.97 9.05
CA ILE A 336 0.54 -6.16 8.63
C ILE A 336 1.08 -7.51 9.11
N ASP A 337 0.83 -7.89 10.36
CA ASP A 337 1.29 -9.15 10.94
C ASP A 337 0.68 -10.37 10.25
N ASN A 338 -0.61 -10.31 9.88
CA ASN A 338 -1.27 -11.37 9.12
C ASN A 338 -0.59 -11.64 7.76
N TYR A 339 -0.09 -10.61 7.09
CA TYR A 339 0.68 -10.76 5.85
C TYR A 339 2.16 -11.08 6.10
N THR A 340 2.70 -10.66 7.25
CA THR A 340 4.06 -11.02 7.68
C THR A 340 4.18 -12.51 7.92
N LYS A 341 3.21 -13.12 8.61
CA LYS A 341 3.12 -14.58 8.83
C LYS A 341 3.02 -15.40 7.54
N LYS A 342 2.59 -14.76 6.45
CA LYS A 342 2.52 -15.34 5.10
C LYS A 342 3.76 -15.03 4.25
N ASN A 343 4.79 -14.38 4.81
CA ASN A 343 5.97 -13.93 4.07
C ASN A 343 5.63 -13.03 2.85
N VAL A 344 4.57 -12.24 2.96
CA VAL A 344 4.13 -11.31 1.92
C VAL A 344 4.74 -9.93 2.13
N THR A 345 4.79 -9.46 3.38
CA THR A 345 5.41 -8.18 3.71
C THR A 345 6.95 -8.33 3.76
N PRO A 346 7.68 -7.40 3.11
CA PRO A 346 9.12 -7.29 3.26
C PRO A 346 9.53 -7.00 4.71
N LYS A 347 10.80 -7.28 5.05
CA LYS A 347 11.34 -7.08 6.40
C LYS A 347 11.14 -5.63 6.87
N ASP A 348 11.43 -4.64 6.03
CA ASP A 348 11.33 -3.22 6.37
C ASP A 348 9.89 -2.69 6.59
N GLN A 349 8.88 -3.54 6.43
CA GLN A 349 7.47 -3.24 6.65
C GLN A 349 6.87 -3.96 7.86
N ARG A 350 7.64 -4.77 8.58
CA ARG A 350 7.13 -5.54 9.72
C ARG A 350 7.08 -4.69 10.99
N ILE A 351 6.16 -5.01 11.90
CA ILE A 351 5.98 -4.29 13.16
C ILE A 351 7.19 -4.46 14.10
N ASP A 352 7.77 -5.64 14.13
CA ASP A 352 9.02 -5.90 14.86
C ASP A 352 10.17 -5.03 14.33
N SER A 353 10.35 -4.99 13.01
CA SER A 353 11.41 -4.22 12.34
C SER A 353 11.24 -2.71 12.52
N MET A 354 10.01 -2.21 12.64
CA MET A 354 9.75 -0.81 13.02
C MET A 354 10.11 -0.52 14.48
N THR A 355 9.90 -1.50 15.36
CA THR A 355 10.23 -1.41 16.79
C THR A 355 11.75 -1.44 16.98
N ASP A 356 12.44 -2.37 16.30
CA ASP A 356 13.90 -2.48 16.27
C ASP A 356 14.53 -1.20 15.73
N ARG A 357 13.99 -0.67 14.62
CA ARG A 357 14.40 0.62 14.06
C ARG A 357 14.26 1.76 15.05
N ALA A 358 13.11 1.87 15.73
CA ALA A 358 12.87 2.93 16.71
C ALA A 358 13.87 2.85 17.88
N PHE A 359 14.18 1.65 18.35
CA PHE A 359 15.15 1.43 19.42
C PHE A 359 16.58 1.74 18.97
N PHE A 360 16.95 1.28 17.77
CA PHE A 360 18.23 1.61 17.16
C PHE A 360 18.43 3.12 17.03
N VAL A 361 17.45 3.83 16.44
CA VAL A 361 17.54 5.29 16.28
C VAL A 361 17.63 5.97 17.64
N ALA A 362 16.87 5.54 18.65
CA ALA A 362 16.94 6.13 19.99
C ALA A 362 18.31 5.98 20.65
N ARG A 363 19.01 4.86 20.41
CA ARG A 363 20.38 4.63 20.89
C ARG A 363 21.40 5.41 20.06
N ALA A 364 21.32 5.31 18.74
CA ALA A 364 22.23 5.97 17.79
C ALA A 364 22.16 7.50 17.88
N SER A 365 20.99 8.04 18.25
CA SER A 365 20.78 9.49 18.46
C SER A 365 21.63 10.09 19.59
N GLN A 366 22.30 9.26 20.38
CA GLN A 366 23.31 9.71 21.36
C GLN A 366 24.66 10.04 20.71
N THR A 367 24.87 9.62 19.46
CA THR A 367 26.13 9.74 18.72
C THR A 367 25.99 10.56 17.43
N VAL A 368 24.89 10.38 16.71
CA VAL A 368 24.56 11.09 15.45
C VAL A 368 23.16 11.68 15.55
N ASP A 369 22.75 12.53 14.62
CA ASP A 369 21.35 12.97 14.59
C ASP A 369 20.42 11.82 14.14
N ALA A 370 19.15 11.94 14.52
CA ALA A 370 18.16 10.91 14.26
C ALA A 370 17.87 10.62 12.78
N VAL A 371 17.96 11.64 11.92
CA VAL A 371 17.68 11.49 10.48
C VAL A 371 18.79 10.65 9.87
N THR A 372 20.03 10.94 10.23
CA THR A 372 21.21 10.16 9.84
C THR A 372 21.13 8.73 10.37
N ALA A 373 20.80 8.54 11.65
CA ALA A 373 20.59 7.20 12.21
C ALA A 373 19.51 6.42 11.44
N ASP A 374 18.37 7.04 11.14
CA ASP A 374 17.29 6.41 10.37
C ASP A 374 17.75 6.00 8.96
N ALA A 375 18.40 6.92 8.23
CA ALA A 375 18.89 6.68 6.89
C ALA A 375 19.87 5.49 6.84
N ILE A 376 20.76 5.41 7.84
CA ILE A 376 21.71 4.31 7.98
C ILE A 376 21.02 2.99 8.30
N TYR A 377 20.06 2.95 9.25
CA TYR A 377 19.29 1.72 9.51
C TYR A 377 18.59 1.23 8.24
N ARG A 378 17.93 2.16 7.52
CA ARG A 378 17.21 1.84 6.28
C ARG A 378 18.12 1.35 5.17
N SER A 379 19.42 1.63 5.18
CA SER A 379 20.36 1.08 4.21
C SER A 379 20.65 -0.42 4.39
N GLY A 380 20.22 -1.01 5.52
CA GLY A 380 20.45 -2.40 5.86
C GLY A 380 21.82 -2.66 6.49
N ILE A 381 22.39 -1.67 7.18
CA ILE A 381 23.68 -1.81 7.89
C ILE A 381 23.67 -2.98 8.90
N ASP A 382 22.50 -3.29 9.47
CA ASP A 382 22.28 -4.40 10.40
C ASP A 382 22.35 -5.79 9.73
N GLN A 383 22.21 -5.84 8.42
CA GLN A 383 22.02 -7.06 7.63
C GLN A 383 23.16 -7.35 6.67
N PHE A 384 23.82 -6.32 6.14
CA PHE A 384 24.71 -6.43 4.98
C PHE A 384 26.12 -5.87 5.24
N TRP A 385 26.51 -5.73 6.51
CA TRP A 385 27.87 -5.31 6.82
C TRP A 385 28.89 -6.42 6.55
N ASP A 386 29.30 -6.53 5.29
CA ASP A 386 30.46 -7.31 4.82
C ASP A 386 31.59 -6.37 4.33
N GLY A 387 31.70 -5.17 4.91
CA GLY A 387 32.68 -4.15 4.47
C GLY A 387 32.24 -3.32 3.25
N LYS A 388 30.96 -3.37 2.87
CA LYS A 388 30.38 -2.62 1.74
C LYS A 388 30.04 -1.18 2.10
N PHE A 389 31.07 -0.45 2.52
CA PHE A 389 30.99 0.93 2.96
C PHE A 389 30.28 1.85 1.95
N ASP A 390 30.68 1.73 0.68
CA ASP A 390 30.17 2.57 -0.41
C ASP A 390 28.65 2.41 -0.63
N GLU A 391 28.10 1.20 -0.43
CA GLU A 391 26.66 0.95 -0.60
C GLU A 391 25.86 1.66 0.50
N VAL A 392 26.30 1.56 1.76
CA VAL A 392 25.66 2.22 2.91
C VAL A 392 25.76 3.73 2.79
N ALA A 393 26.94 4.24 2.45
CA ALA A 393 27.17 5.67 2.22
C ALA A 393 26.30 6.21 1.08
N TYR A 394 26.21 5.48 -0.03
CA TYR A 394 25.37 5.85 -1.17
C TYR A 394 23.88 5.94 -0.81
N LEU A 395 23.36 4.97 -0.05
CA LEU A 395 21.93 4.91 0.30
C LEU A 395 21.55 5.87 1.42
N SER A 396 22.42 6.03 2.41
CA SER A 396 22.15 6.87 3.59
C SER A 396 22.57 8.33 3.40
N GLY A 397 23.50 8.60 2.49
CA GLY A 397 24.16 9.89 2.34
C GLY A 397 25.16 10.22 3.46
N ALA A 398 25.47 9.26 4.35
CA ALA A 398 26.37 9.47 5.48
C ALA A 398 27.85 9.23 5.10
N ASP A 399 28.76 9.95 5.75
CA ASP A 399 30.20 9.78 5.58
C ASP A 399 30.77 8.57 6.34
N GLU A 400 32.03 8.25 6.06
CA GLU A 400 32.71 7.07 6.60
C GLU A 400 32.89 7.10 8.11
N ALA A 401 33.24 8.26 8.64
CA ALA A 401 33.40 8.44 10.07
C ALA A 401 32.06 8.21 10.81
N THR A 402 30.95 8.67 10.24
CA THR A 402 29.61 8.55 10.79
C THR A 402 29.13 7.10 10.80
N ILE A 403 29.30 6.40 9.68
CA ILE A 403 28.97 4.98 9.56
C ILE A 403 29.85 4.14 10.49
N GLY A 404 31.15 4.42 10.56
CA GLY A 404 32.08 3.74 11.47
C GLY A 404 31.72 3.88 12.95
N LYS A 405 31.24 5.06 13.38
CA LYS A 405 30.75 5.28 14.76
C LYS A 405 29.54 4.41 15.09
N LEU A 406 28.61 4.23 14.15
CA LEU A 406 27.44 3.37 14.37
C LEU A 406 27.77 1.89 14.25
N TYR A 407 28.73 1.52 13.39
CA TYR A 407 29.24 0.16 13.31
C TYR A 407 29.80 -0.32 14.65
N ALA A 408 30.54 0.54 15.36
CA ALA A 408 31.04 0.25 16.70
C ALA A 408 29.92 -0.04 17.74
N MET A 409 28.65 0.22 17.40
CA MET A 409 27.50 -0.08 18.25
C MET A 409 26.92 -1.49 18.04
N LEU A 410 27.48 -2.28 17.12
CA LEU A 410 27.10 -3.67 16.86
C LEU A 410 27.68 -4.66 17.90
N PRO A 411 27.02 -5.81 18.15
CA PRO A 411 25.69 -6.17 17.64
C PRO A 411 24.59 -5.30 18.26
N PHE A 412 23.49 -5.14 17.54
CA PHE A 412 22.38 -4.35 18.05
C PHE A 412 21.69 -5.07 19.22
N GLU A 413 21.58 -4.36 20.34
CA GLU A 413 20.76 -4.76 21.48
C GLU A 413 19.29 -4.83 21.01
N ALA A 414 18.61 -5.93 21.31
CA ALA A 414 17.18 -6.04 21.05
C ALA A 414 16.41 -5.03 21.92
N PRO A 415 15.31 -4.43 21.43
CA PRO A 415 14.45 -3.64 22.28
C PRO A 415 13.94 -4.49 23.46
N PRO A 416 13.70 -3.89 24.64
CA PRO A 416 13.06 -4.60 25.74
C PRO A 416 11.67 -5.14 25.32
N SER A 417 11.04 -6.01 26.11
CA SER A 417 9.66 -6.44 25.81
C SER A 417 8.61 -5.49 26.39
N GLU A 418 8.96 -4.80 27.48
CA GLU A 418 8.16 -3.76 28.12
C GLU A 418 9.07 -2.72 28.80
N LEU A 419 8.54 -1.53 29.06
CA LEU A 419 9.22 -0.50 29.85
C LEU A 419 8.41 -0.20 31.11
N VAL A 420 9.09 0.23 32.17
CA VAL A 420 8.45 0.67 33.42
C VAL A 420 8.85 2.10 33.71
N ALA A 421 7.88 3.01 33.58
CA ALA A 421 8.07 4.42 33.90
C ALA A 421 7.64 4.73 35.33
N GLY A 422 8.45 5.49 36.06
CA GLY A 422 7.96 6.20 37.24
C GLY A 422 6.96 7.28 36.82
N VAL A 423 6.05 7.68 37.71
CA VAL A 423 5.09 8.76 37.43
C VAL A 423 5.11 9.79 38.55
N SER A 424 5.28 11.06 38.18
CA SER A 424 5.20 12.18 39.13
C SER A 424 3.75 12.56 39.37
N LEU A 425 3.19 12.13 40.52
CA LEU A 425 1.85 12.47 41.01
C LEU A 425 1.88 12.77 42.51
N LYS A 426 0.92 13.56 42.98
CA LYS A 426 0.72 13.81 44.42
C LYS A 426 0.00 12.63 45.06
N ARG A 427 0.25 12.41 46.36
CA ARG A 427 -0.30 11.27 47.12
C ARG A 427 -1.84 11.18 47.10
N TYR A 428 -2.55 12.31 46.99
CA TYR A 428 -4.02 12.27 46.91
C TYR A 428 -4.52 11.83 45.54
N GLU A 429 -3.76 12.11 44.47
CA GLU A 429 -4.12 11.75 43.09
C GLU A 429 -4.00 10.23 42.89
N THR A 430 -2.97 9.62 43.46
CA THR A 430 -2.71 8.18 43.35
C THR A 430 -3.79 7.33 44.04
N LYS A 431 -4.54 7.88 45.00
CA LYS A 431 -5.65 7.17 45.68
C LYS A 431 -6.81 6.81 44.76
N HIS A 432 -6.95 7.53 43.65
CA HIS A 432 -8.02 7.32 42.68
C HIS A 432 -7.61 6.38 41.54
N ILE A 433 -6.36 5.90 41.55
CA ILE A 433 -5.79 5.08 40.48
C ILE A 433 -5.66 3.65 40.99
N SER A 434 -6.24 2.71 40.25
CA SER A 434 -6.12 1.28 40.49
C SER A 434 -5.43 0.60 39.31
N GLN A 435 -5.06 -0.67 39.45
CA GLN A 435 -4.54 -1.48 38.35
C GLN A 435 -5.50 -1.55 37.14
N ARG A 436 -6.81 -1.33 37.35
CA ARG A 436 -7.84 -1.35 36.30
C ARG A 436 -8.13 0.02 35.69
N THR A 437 -7.53 1.08 36.22
CA THR A 437 -7.74 2.43 35.71
C THR A 437 -7.18 2.52 34.30
N VAL A 438 -7.99 3.00 33.36
CA VAL A 438 -7.56 3.20 31.97
C VAL A 438 -6.43 4.22 31.96
N CYS A 439 -5.30 3.82 31.38
CA CYS A 439 -4.10 4.63 31.27
C CYS A 439 -3.71 4.75 29.80
N ASP A 440 -3.55 5.99 29.33
CA ASP A 440 -3.05 6.28 27.99
C ASP A 440 -1.73 7.05 28.08
N ILE A 441 -0.93 6.98 27.02
CA ILE A 441 0.28 7.80 26.88
C ILE A 441 -0.05 9.00 26.00
N THR A 442 0.46 10.15 26.38
CA THR A 442 0.45 11.36 25.56
C THR A 442 1.82 12.03 25.61
N SER A 443 2.08 12.89 24.64
CA SER A 443 3.20 13.83 24.67
C SER A 443 2.64 15.24 24.78
N TYR A 444 3.35 16.11 25.51
CA TYR A 444 3.12 17.55 25.55
C TYR A 444 4.45 18.27 25.70
N GLY A 445 4.76 19.20 24.80
CA GLY A 445 6.00 19.99 24.88
C GLY A 445 7.26 19.13 24.82
N GLY A 446 7.20 17.97 24.16
CA GLY A 446 8.30 17.01 24.07
C GLY A 446 8.48 16.09 25.28
N GLU A 447 7.62 16.19 26.30
CA GLU A 447 7.64 15.34 27.49
C GLU A 447 6.52 14.30 27.46
N LEU A 448 6.78 13.12 28.02
CA LEU A 448 5.81 12.02 28.09
C LEU A 448 4.97 12.12 29.37
N TYR A 449 3.66 11.94 29.22
CA TYR A 449 2.70 11.93 30.31
C TYR A 449 1.84 10.66 30.24
N ALA A 450 1.50 10.14 31.42
CA ALA A 450 0.47 9.14 31.59
C ALA A 450 -0.86 9.84 31.93
N GLU A 451 -1.90 9.56 31.15
CA GLU A 451 -3.26 10.03 31.40
C GLU A 451 -4.10 8.93 32.01
N PHE A 452 -4.50 9.09 33.27
CA PHE A 452 -5.36 8.17 33.99
C PHE A 452 -6.81 8.68 33.94
N ARG A 453 -7.69 7.90 33.32
CA ARG A 453 -9.12 8.24 33.24
C ARG A 453 -9.84 7.71 34.47
N ILE A 454 -10.35 8.61 35.28
CA ILE A 454 -11.16 8.32 36.47
C ILE A 454 -12.60 8.84 36.24
N PRO A 455 -13.59 8.46 37.07
CA PRO A 455 -14.94 8.97 36.92
C PRO A 455 -14.96 10.50 36.89
N ASN A 456 -15.49 11.06 35.80
CA ASN A 456 -15.64 12.51 35.56
C ASN A 456 -14.35 13.34 35.54
N ASN A 457 -13.15 12.73 35.52
CA ASN A 457 -11.90 13.49 35.51
C ASN A 457 -10.74 12.73 34.86
N VAL A 458 -9.67 13.43 34.49
CA VAL A 458 -8.43 12.86 33.95
C VAL A 458 -7.26 13.38 34.78
N ILE A 459 -6.50 12.48 35.38
CA ILE A 459 -5.26 12.79 36.09
C ILE A 459 -4.09 12.60 35.12
N LYS A 460 -3.22 13.60 34.98
CA LYS A 460 -2.02 13.52 34.14
C LYS A 460 -0.77 13.55 35.02
N GLY A 461 0.08 12.54 34.86
CA GLY A 461 1.35 12.45 35.58
C GLY A 461 2.52 12.42 34.61
N LYS A 462 3.54 13.26 34.86
CA LYS A 462 4.78 13.25 34.06
C LYS A 462 5.51 11.94 34.25
N MET A 463 5.86 11.28 33.14
CA MET A 463 6.58 10.01 33.15
C MET A 463 8.08 10.24 33.38
N ARG A 464 8.70 9.34 34.14
CA ARG A 464 10.13 9.32 34.45
C ARG A 464 10.73 8.02 33.92
N LEU A 465 11.55 8.17 32.89
CA LEU A 465 12.27 7.10 32.19
C LEU A 465 13.71 7.58 31.92
N PRO A 466 14.69 6.67 31.78
CA PRO A 466 15.99 7.00 31.20
C PRO A 466 15.87 7.70 29.84
N ALA A 467 16.79 8.60 29.51
CA ALA A 467 16.72 9.40 28.29
C ALA A 467 16.59 8.54 27.00
N LYS A 468 17.31 7.41 26.93
CA LYS A 468 17.21 6.42 25.84
C LYS A 468 15.78 5.93 25.63
N GLU A 469 15.11 5.59 26.72
CA GLU A 469 13.75 5.04 26.71
C GLU A 469 12.68 6.10 26.40
N VAL A 470 12.87 7.34 26.88
CA VAL A 470 12.01 8.47 26.46
C VAL A 470 12.05 8.64 24.95
N THR A 471 13.25 8.69 24.38
CA THR A 471 13.45 8.82 22.94
C THR A 471 12.81 7.64 22.20
N PHE A 472 13.02 6.41 22.68
CA PHE A 472 12.43 5.22 22.08
C PHE A 472 10.89 5.25 22.08
N VAL A 473 10.26 5.54 23.21
CA VAL A 473 8.78 5.65 23.29
C VAL A 473 8.26 6.73 22.35
N ARG A 474 8.97 7.87 22.23
CA ARG A 474 8.60 8.92 21.27
C ARG A 474 8.67 8.43 19.82
N TYR A 475 9.73 7.72 19.43
CA TYR A 475 9.79 7.11 18.09
C TYR A 475 8.67 6.11 17.83
N LEU A 476 8.27 5.33 18.83
CA LEU A 476 7.12 4.43 18.70
C LEU A 476 5.80 5.21 18.52
N LEU A 477 5.60 6.28 19.28
CA LEU A 477 4.45 7.17 19.10
C LEU A 477 4.49 7.86 17.72
N ASP A 478 5.66 8.21 17.20
CA ASP A 478 5.80 8.83 15.88
C ASP A 478 5.83 7.83 14.71
N SER A 479 5.97 6.54 14.98
CA SER A 479 5.96 5.47 13.96
C SER A 479 4.63 5.34 13.20
N GLN A 480 3.58 6.01 13.67
CA GLN A 480 2.22 6.05 13.11
C GLN A 480 1.45 4.70 13.09
N LEU A 481 2.15 3.57 13.16
CA LEU A 481 1.60 2.23 12.98
C LEU A 481 1.79 1.35 14.22
N VAL A 482 2.88 1.52 14.96
CA VAL A 482 3.15 0.68 16.14
C VAL A 482 2.19 1.05 17.27
N PRO A 483 1.36 0.11 17.75
CA PRO A 483 0.53 0.33 18.93
C PRO A 483 1.43 0.53 20.15
N VAL A 484 1.08 1.48 21.00
CA VAL A 484 1.73 1.70 22.29
C VAL A 484 0.63 1.78 23.33
N ASN A 485 0.73 0.95 24.37
CA ASN A 485 -0.25 0.87 25.44
C ASN A 485 0.42 1.18 26.78
N ALA A 486 -0.36 1.74 27.70
CA ALA A 486 0.05 1.93 29.08
C ALA A 486 -0.94 1.25 30.01
N THR A 487 -0.40 0.70 31.09
CA THR A 487 -1.21 0.21 32.21
C THR A 487 -0.61 0.70 33.53
N PRO A 488 -1.43 1.08 34.53
CA PRO A 488 -0.93 1.36 35.86
C PRO A 488 -0.18 0.12 36.40
N LEU A 489 0.87 0.31 37.20
CA LEU A 489 1.62 -0.78 37.81
C LEU A 489 2.02 -0.37 39.23
N TRP A 490 1.51 -1.06 40.24
CA TRP A 490 1.91 -0.82 41.62
C TRP A 490 3.07 -1.74 42.02
N LYS A 491 4.21 -1.15 42.40
CA LYS A 491 5.38 -1.86 42.97
C LYS A 491 5.76 -1.19 44.27
N ASP A 492 5.86 -1.96 45.36
CA ASP A 492 6.27 -1.46 46.68
C ASP A 492 5.51 -0.20 47.12
N CYS A 493 4.19 -0.20 46.91
CA CYS A 493 3.29 0.94 47.16
C CYS A 493 3.57 2.22 46.35
N VAL A 494 4.41 2.15 45.32
CA VAL A 494 4.71 3.22 44.38
C VAL A 494 4.05 2.94 43.03
N LEU A 495 3.30 3.92 42.53
CA LEU A 495 2.66 3.86 41.23
C LEU A 495 3.69 4.09 40.12
N HIS A 496 3.75 3.13 39.21
CA HIS A 496 4.46 3.16 37.95
C HIS A 496 3.47 3.02 36.80
N VAL A 497 3.97 3.16 35.58
CA VAL A 497 3.26 2.81 34.35
C VAL A 497 4.07 1.80 33.59
N ARG A 498 3.46 0.63 33.33
CA ARG A 498 3.98 -0.35 32.38
C ARG A 498 3.61 0.11 30.97
N ILE A 499 4.61 0.17 30.10
CA ILE A 499 4.45 0.49 28.68
C ILE A 499 4.69 -0.79 27.89
N THR A 500 3.73 -1.17 27.07
CA THR A 500 3.87 -2.26 26.08
C THR A 500 3.68 -1.69 24.68
N TYR A 501 4.25 -2.34 23.67
CA TYR A 501 4.19 -1.87 22.28
C TYR A 501 4.17 -3.01 21.28
N GLY A 502 3.85 -2.70 20.02
CA GLY A 502 3.69 -3.72 19.00
C GLY A 502 2.44 -4.56 19.23
N LEU A 503 2.51 -5.84 18.90
CA LEU A 503 1.41 -6.80 19.06
C LEU A 503 1.56 -7.68 20.31
N THR A 504 2.56 -7.45 21.14
CA THR A 504 2.67 -8.14 22.44
C THR A 504 1.51 -7.69 23.33
N THR A 505 0.55 -8.59 23.54
CA THR A 505 -0.51 -8.48 24.54
C THR A 505 -0.08 -9.11 25.84
#